data_AF-A0A0Q1B2I7-F1
#
_entry.id   AF-A0A0Q1B2I7-F1
#
_cell.length_a   1.000
_cell.length_b   1.000
_cell.length_c   1.000
_cell.angle_alpha   90.00
_cell.angle_beta   90.00
_cell.angle_gamma   90.00
#
_symmetry.space_group_name_H-M   'P 1'
#
loop_
_entity.id
_entity.type
_entity.pdbx_description
1 polymer ?
#
loop_
_entity_poly.entity_id
_entity_poly.type
_entity_poly.pdbx_seq_one_letter_code
_entity_poly.pdbx_strand_id
1 'polypeptide(L)'
;MSKNQAGWIIFLLMIIIAFCCFFTLKSLKNKVAWEYKLESTSDYAFDDEINEYGNDGWELLFARRATSSYSDGACYEMIFKQEK
;
A
#
# COMPACT_ATOMS: atom_id res chain seq x y z
N MET A 1 -21.09 -47.50 -12.57
CA MET A 1 -19.77 -46.86 -12.38
C MET A 1 -18.83 -47.89 -11.80
N SER A 2 -17.73 -48.23 -12.50
CA SER A 2 -16.78 -49.21 -11.97
C SER A 2 -15.93 -48.58 -10.86
N LYS A 3 -15.44 -49.38 -9.91
CA LYS A 3 -14.58 -48.91 -8.80
C LYS A 3 -13.37 -48.12 -9.32
N ASN A 4 -12.86 -48.49 -10.51
CA ASN A 4 -11.74 -47.82 -11.16
C ASN A 4 -12.13 -46.43 -11.70
N GLN A 5 -13.34 -46.25 -12.23
CA GLN A 5 -13.82 -44.93 -12.67
C GLN A 5 -13.98 -43.95 -11.50
N ALA A 6 -14.43 -44.43 -10.33
CA ALA A 6 -14.53 -43.61 -9.13
C ALA A 6 -13.16 -43.12 -8.64
N GLY A 7 -12.14 -43.98 -8.68
CA GLY A 7 -10.76 -43.60 -8.32
C GLY A 7 -10.21 -42.49 -9.21
N TRP A 8 -10.43 -42.59 -10.53
CA TRP A 8 -10.00 -41.55 -11.48
C TRP A 8 -10.71 -40.22 -11.26
N ILE A 9 -12.01 -40.22 -10.99
CA ILE A 9 -12.78 -39.00 -10.71
C ILE A 9 -12.25 -38.31 -9.44
N ILE A 10 -12.00 -39.07 -8.38
CA ILE A 10 -11.46 -38.54 -7.12
C ILE A 10 -10.06 -37.94 -7.35
N PHE A 11 -9.20 -38.65 -8.09
CA PHE A 11 -7.86 -38.16 -8.41
C PHE A 11 -7.90 -36.84 -9.19
N LEU A 12 -8.78 -36.74 -10.18
CA LEU A 12 -8.93 -35.54 -11.00
C LEU A 12 -9.49 -34.36 -10.19
N LEU A 13 -10.43 -34.62 -9.27
CA LEU A 13 -10.91 -33.64 -8.30
C LEU A 13 -9.79 -33.14 -7.38
N MET A 14 -8.93 -34.02 -6.87
CA MET A 14 -7.81 -33.62 -6.02
C MET A 14 -6.81 -32.72 -6.76
N ILE A 15 -6.54 -32.98 -8.05
CA ILE A 15 -5.69 -32.12 -8.87
C ILE A 15 -6.31 -30.74 -9.04
N ILE A 16 -7.60 -30.66 -9.34
CA ILE A 16 -8.31 -29.38 -9.49
C ILE A 16 -8.26 -28.58 -8.19
N ILE A 17 -8.50 -29.23 -7.05
CA ILE A 17 -8.42 -28.58 -5.73
C ILE A 17 -7.00 -28.09 -5.46
N ALA A 18 -5.98 -28.93 -5.68
CA ALA A 18 -4.58 -28.54 -5.49
C ALA A 18 -4.18 -27.35 -6.38
N PHE A 19 -4.64 -27.33 -7.63
CA PHE A 19 -4.46 -26.22 -8.55
C PHE A 19 -5.14 -24.95 -8.03
N CYS A 20 -6.42 -25.01 -7.66
CA CYS A 20 -7.14 -23.86 -7.09
C CYS A 20 -6.47 -23.32 -5.81
N CYS A 21 -5.99 -24.20 -4.93
CA CYS A 21 -5.27 -23.81 -3.71
C CYS A 21 -3.94 -23.11 -4.05
N PHE A 22 -3.20 -23.60 -5.03
CA PHE A 22 -1.94 -22.99 -5.45
C PHE A 22 -2.13 -21.56 -5.99
N PHE A 23 -3.14 -21.34 -6.84
CA PHE A 23 -3.42 -20.00 -7.40
C PHE A 23 -3.96 -19.02 -6.36
N THR A 24 -4.80 -19.47 -5.43
CA THR A 24 -5.33 -18.62 -4.35
C THR A 24 -4.23 -18.20 -3.38
N LEU A 25 -3.31 -19.11 -3.02
CA LEU A 25 -2.15 -18.78 -2.17
C LEU A 25 -1.22 -17.75 -2.83
N LYS A 26 -0.99 -17.85 -4.14
CA LYS A 26 -0.17 -16.86 -4.87
C LYS A 26 -0.83 -15.47 -4.86
N SER A 27 -2.15 -15.40 -4.98
CA SER A 27 -2.89 -14.13 -4.95
C SER A 27 -2.85 -13.42 -3.60
N LEU A 28 -2.66 -14.15 -2.50
CA LEU A 28 -2.65 -13.59 -1.14
C LEU A 28 -1.32 -12.88 -0.80
N LYS A 29 -0.25 -13.13 -1.55
CA LYS A 29 1.10 -12.68 -1.18
C LYS A 29 1.42 -11.23 -1.54
N ASN A 30 0.63 -10.60 -2.43
CA ASN A 30 0.93 -9.29 -2.99
C ASN A 30 -0.16 -8.25 -2.70
N LYS A 31 -0.61 -8.14 -1.46
CA LYS A 31 -1.31 -6.91 -1.05
C LYS A 31 -0.25 -5.90 -0.63
N VAL A 32 0.03 -4.93 -1.50
CA VAL A 32 0.83 -3.76 -1.14
C VAL A 32 0.11 -3.08 0.02
N ALA A 33 0.77 -3.02 1.17
CA ALA A 33 0.30 -2.27 2.32
C ALA A 33 0.85 -0.85 2.22
N TRP A 34 0.05 0.14 2.57
CA TRP A 34 0.44 1.55 2.52
C TRP A 34 0.46 2.12 3.93
N GLU A 35 1.50 2.86 4.25
CA GLU A 35 1.57 3.76 5.40
C GLU A 35 1.32 5.21 4.96
N TYR A 36 0.74 6.00 5.85
CA TYR A 36 0.38 7.40 5.60
C TYR A 36 0.89 8.29 6.72
N LYS A 37 1.32 9.50 6.35
CA LYS A 37 1.84 10.51 7.28
C LYS A 37 1.20 11.86 6.99
N LEU A 38 0.89 12.62 8.04
CA LEU A 38 0.39 13.98 7.98
C LEU A 38 1.46 14.91 8.55
N GLU A 39 1.90 15.89 7.77
CA GLU A 39 2.93 16.84 8.21
C GLU A 39 2.51 18.27 7.91
N SER A 40 3.05 19.21 8.69
CA SER A 40 2.91 20.63 8.43
C SER A 40 4.26 21.33 8.46
N THR A 41 4.73 21.72 7.28
CA THR A 41 6.06 22.31 7.10
C THR A 41 5.94 23.82 6.88
N SER A 42 6.78 24.60 7.54
CA SER A 42 6.85 26.06 7.35
C SER A 42 7.53 26.43 6.03
N ASP A 43 7.32 27.66 5.55
CA ASP A 43 8.05 28.17 4.36
C ASP A 43 9.57 28.07 4.49
N TYR A 44 10.09 28.36 5.68
CA TYR A 44 11.52 28.44 5.91
C TYR A 44 12.21 27.07 5.81
N ALA A 45 11.52 26.00 6.21
CA ALA A 45 12.05 24.65 6.23
C ALA A 45 11.55 23.78 5.07
N PHE A 46 10.80 24.37 4.12
CA PHE A 46 10.09 23.60 3.09
C PHE A 46 11.03 22.72 2.26
N ASP A 47 12.06 23.31 1.69
CA ASP A 47 12.97 22.57 0.81
C ASP A 47 13.72 21.46 1.59
N ASP A 48 14.13 21.73 2.83
CA ASP A 48 14.87 20.76 3.64
C ASP A 48 13.99 19.56 4.02
N GLU A 49 12.80 19.80 4.59
CA GLU A 49 11.91 18.73 5.07
C GLU A 49 11.32 17.90 3.92
N ILE A 50 10.97 18.53 2.78
CA ILE A 50 10.45 17.80 1.62
C ILE A 50 11.49 16.85 1.02
N ASN A 51 12.73 17.33 0.92
CA ASN A 51 13.82 16.49 0.42
C ASN A 51 14.12 15.35 1.39
N GLU A 52 14.08 15.60 2.71
CA GLU A 52 14.21 14.55 3.72
C GLU A 52 13.12 13.48 3.56
N TYR A 53 11.85 13.88 3.46
CA TYR A 53 10.74 12.93 3.27
C TYR A 53 10.89 12.12 1.97
N GLY A 54 11.28 12.77 0.88
CA GLY A 54 11.54 12.07 -0.39
C GLY A 54 12.68 11.06 -0.28
N ASN A 55 13.76 11.40 0.42
CA ASN A 55 14.89 10.51 0.66
C ASN A 55 14.52 9.31 1.55
N ASP A 56 13.62 9.52 2.50
CA ASP A 56 13.04 8.49 3.35
C ASP A 56 12.05 7.58 2.61
N GLY A 57 11.74 7.87 1.34
CA GLY A 57 10.85 7.10 0.49
C GLY A 57 9.37 7.46 0.64
N TRP A 58 9.06 8.61 1.25
CA TRP A 58 7.70 9.14 1.28
C TRP A 58 7.34 9.83 -0.04
N GLU A 59 6.14 9.54 -0.53
CA GLU A 59 5.57 10.18 -1.71
C GLU A 59 4.49 11.19 -1.29
N LEU A 60 4.58 12.41 -1.80
CA LEU A 60 3.56 13.43 -1.56
C LEU A 60 2.26 13.06 -2.30
N LEU A 61 1.16 12.95 -1.56
CA LEU A 61 -0.18 12.71 -2.10
C LEU A 61 -0.98 14.00 -2.30
N PHE A 62 -0.93 14.87 -1.29
CA PHE A 62 -1.74 16.07 -1.24
C PHE A 62 -1.01 17.14 -0.44
N ALA A 63 -1.13 18.38 -0.89
CA ALA A 63 -0.62 19.55 -0.18
C ALA A 63 -1.63 20.68 -0.28
N ARG A 64 -1.78 21.43 0.82
CA ARG A 64 -2.50 22.71 0.81
C ARG A 64 -1.72 23.76 1.59
N ARG A 65 -1.86 25.00 1.15
CA ARG A 65 -1.37 26.17 1.87
C ARG A 65 -2.31 26.48 3.03
N ALA A 66 -1.77 26.60 4.22
CA ALA A 66 -2.49 27.04 5.41
C ALA A 66 -1.89 28.35 5.92
N THR A 67 -2.76 29.32 6.19
CA THR A 67 -2.41 30.61 6.78
C THR A 67 -3.23 30.77 8.05
N SER A 68 -2.63 31.24 9.13
CA SER A 68 -3.35 31.50 10.37
C SER A 68 -3.43 32.99 10.64
N SER A 69 -4.56 33.46 11.17
CA SER A 69 -4.73 34.85 11.60
C SER A 69 -4.00 35.17 12.91
N TYR A 70 -3.43 34.14 13.56
CA TYR A 70 -2.81 34.21 14.89
C TYR A 70 -1.29 34.00 14.86
N SER A 71 -0.72 33.67 13.70
CA SER A 71 0.71 33.48 13.48
C SER A 71 1.11 34.16 12.18
N ASP A 72 2.22 34.92 12.20
CA ASP A 72 2.73 35.65 11.02
C ASP A 72 3.25 34.74 9.88
N GLY A 73 3.21 33.41 10.07
CA GLY A 73 3.71 32.42 9.12
C GLY A 73 2.61 31.66 8.39
N ALA A 74 2.86 31.36 7.11
CA ALA A 74 2.14 30.36 6.36
C ALA A 74 2.89 29.02 6.42
N CYS A 75 2.15 27.92 6.38
CA CYS A 75 2.70 26.57 6.31
C CYS A 75 2.02 25.76 5.20
N TYR A 76 2.61 24.62 4.86
CA TYR A 76 2.04 23.62 3.98
C TYR A 76 1.59 22.44 4.81
N GLU A 77 0.30 22.12 4.77
CA GLU A 77 -0.23 20.89 5.34
C GLU A 77 -0.28 19.83 4.24
N MET A 78 0.30 18.67 4.54
CA MET A 78 0.60 17.67 3.53
C MET A 78 0.25 16.27 4.00
N ILE A 79 -0.12 15.43 3.03
CA ILE A 79 -0.36 14.00 3.21
C ILE A 79 0.67 13.28 2.37
N PHE A 80 1.37 12.32 2.98
CA PHE A 80 2.33 11.45 2.32
C PHE A 80 1.87 10.00 2.38
N LYS A 81 2.36 9.18 1.44
CA LYS A 81 2.25 7.72 1.47
C LYS A 81 3.59 7.04 1.23
N GLN A 82 3.75 5.84 1.75
CA GLN A 82 4.87 4.96 1.48
C GLN A 82 4.40 3.50 1.47
N GLU A 83 5.03 2.65 0.66
CA GLU A 83 4.81 1.20 0.74
C GLU A 83 5.40 0.66 2.04
N LYS A 84 4.61 -0.10 2.80
CA LYS A 84 5.01 -0.69 4.08
C LYS A 84 5.79 -2.00 3.90
#